data_AF-A0A5J4YP03-F1
#
_entry.id   AF-A0A5J4YP03-F1
#
_cell.length_a   1.000
_cell.length_b   1.000
_cell.length_c   1.000
_cell.angle_alpha   90.00
_cell.angle_beta   90.00
_cell.angle_gamma   90.00
#
_symmetry.space_group_name_H-M   'P 1'
#
loop_
_entity.id
_entity.type
_entity.pdbx_description
1 polymer ?
#
loop_
_entity_poly.entity_id
_entity_poly.type
_entity_poly.pdbx_seq_one_letter_code
_entity_poly.pdbx_strand_id
1 'polypeptide(L)'
;MAAVESVEQLRERLLSGTADVATRMRTVFALKGLGSDEAVHVLGSALLRETSALVAHEICYVLGQMKLESAMPVLTETLKDTQRDAMVRHEAAEALGAIGAPHAAEILAQFEHDAEVVVAETCQVALERIRWLNSPQRAAFDLEYGQYRSVDPAPAIKLRDSDGALKTQACSVEELRRILMDGAESLFTRYTAMFSLRNMHSEESIKVLCDALHDPSALFRHEIAFVLGQMADARSVPALKAVLLDVNEHAMVRHEAAEALGAIASDECDALLHEFRHDPSAVVRESCLVALDISEYNNSDQMHYTDRIVNA
;
A
#
# COMPACT_ATOMS: atom_id res chain seq x y z
N MET A 1 21.35 -4.58 25.48
CA MET A 1 21.24 -4.21 24.06
C MET A 1 21.12 -5.49 23.27
N ALA A 2 19.95 -5.78 22.69
CA ALA A 2 19.90 -6.79 21.64
C ALA A 2 20.79 -6.30 20.48
N ALA A 3 21.57 -7.18 19.87
CA ALA A 3 22.41 -6.82 18.74
C ALA A 3 21.52 -6.41 17.57
N VAL A 4 21.84 -5.30 16.89
CA VAL A 4 21.24 -4.98 15.59
C VAL A 4 21.58 -6.15 14.66
N GLU A 5 20.55 -6.81 14.13
CA GLU A 5 20.74 -7.91 13.20
C GLU A 5 21.49 -7.43 11.95
N SER A 6 22.45 -8.21 11.48
CA SER A 6 23.18 -7.85 10.26
C SER A 6 22.30 -8.08 9.02
N VAL A 7 22.63 -7.38 7.94
CA VAL A 7 21.95 -7.57 6.64
C VAL A 7 22.01 -9.03 6.19
N GLU A 8 23.13 -9.72 6.44
CA GLU A 8 23.28 -11.14 6.10
C GLU A 8 22.35 -12.04 6.93
N GLN A 9 22.14 -11.75 8.22
CA GLN A 9 21.18 -12.48 9.05
C GLN A 9 19.74 -12.30 8.56
N LEU A 10 19.37 -11.06 8.19
CA LEU A 10 18.06 -10.77 7.60
C LEU A 10 17.90 -11.47 6.24
N ARG A 11 18.94 -11.47 5.41
CA ARG A 11 18.96 -12.18 4.13
C ARG A 11 18.74 -13.69 4.31
N GLU A 12 19.49 -14.33 5.21
CA GLU A 12 19.34 -15.77 5.48
C GLU A 12 17.91 -16.10 5.92
N ARG A 13 17.31 -15.25 6.77
CA ARG A 13 15.93 -15.42 7.24
C ARG A 13 14.90 -15.25 6.14
N LEU A 14 15.01 -14.20 5.33
CA LEU A 14 14.08 -13.93 4.24
C LEU A 14 14.12 -15.01 3.15
N LEU A 15 15.33 -15.49 2.82
CA LEU A 15 15.54 -16.51 1.80
C LEU A 15 15.38 -17.95 2.33
N SER A 16 15.12 -18.13 3.63
CA SER A 16 14.94 -19.45 4.22
C SER A 16 13.60 -20.06 3.78
N GLY A 17 13.67 -21.22 3.14
CA GLY A 17 12.46 -21.99 2.75
C GLY A 17 11.67 -22.55 3.94
N THR A 18 12.16 -22.42 5.18
CA THR A 18 11.45 -22.83 6.40
C THR A 18 10.84 -21.67 7.19
N ALA A 19 11.12 -20.43 6.80
CA ALA A 19 10.53 -19.26 7.46
C ALA A 19 9.04 -19.14 7.07
N ASP A 20 8.17 -18.95 8.06
CA ASP A 20 6.76 -18.67 7.81
C ASP A 20 6.55 -17.28 7.19
N VAL A 21 5.33 -17.01 6.71
CA VAL A 21 5.00 -15.75 6.05
C VAL A 21 5.20 -14.55 6.99
N ALA A 22 4.78 -14.63 8.25
CA ALA A 22 4.92 -13.54 9.22
C ALA A 22 6.39 -13.20 9.50
N THR A 23 7.24 -14.22 9.65
CA THR A 23 8.69 -14.03 9.82
C THR A 23 9.32 -13.36 8.61
N ARG A 24 8.93 -13.78 7.39
CA ARG A 24 9.41 -13.13 6.16
C ARG A 24 8.94 -11.68 6.07
N MET A 25 7.67 -11.38 6.37
CA MET A 25 7.13 -10.02 6.39
C MET A 25 7.87 -9.11 7.37
N ARG A 26 8.08 -9.54 8.63
CA ARG A 26 8.91 -8.79 9.60
C ARG A 26 10.31 -8.51 9.07
N THR A 27 10.89 -9.48 8.37
CA THR A 27 12.23 -9.33 7.77
C THR A 27 12.24 -8.31 6.63
N VAL A 28 11.20 -8.29 5.80
CA VAL A 28 11.01 -7.28 4.73
C VAL A 28 10.95 -5.87 5.32
N PHE A 29 10.17 -5.65 6.39
CA PHE A 29 10.12 -4.35 7.08
C PHE A 29 11.40 -4.00 7.84
N ALA A 30 12.10 -4.96 8.42
CA ALA A 30 13.41 -4.72 9.02
C ALA A 30 14.43 -4.22 7.97
N LEU A 31 14.42 -4.81 6.77
CA LEU A 31 15.24 -4.36 5.64
C LEU A 31 14.84 -2.97 5.14
N LYS A 32 13.53 -2.62 5.13
CA LYS A 32 13.05 -1.24 4.87
C LYS A 32 13.71 -0.24 5.82
N GLY A 33 13.74 -0.56 7.12
CA GLY A 33 14.31 0.30 8.16
C GLY A 33 15.81 0.60 7.99
N LEU A 34 16.55 -0.28 7.31
CA LEU A 34 17.95 -0.06 6.99
C LEU A 34 18.15 0.95 5.85
N GLY A 35 17.23 0.99 4.88
CA GLY A 35 17.23 2.01 3.82
C GLY A 35 18.50 2.06 2.96
N SER A 36 19.15 0.92 2.70
CA SER A 36 20.43 0.85 1.97
C SER A 36 20.32 0.08 0.65
N ASP A 37 21.26 0.33 -0.28
CA ASP A 37 21.37 -0.44 -1.53
C ASP A 37 21.63 -1.94 -1.27
N GLU A 38 22.28 -2.27 -0.16
CA GLU A 38 22.48 -3.66 0.26
C GLU A 38 21.14 -4.32 0.63
N ALA A 39 20.28 -3.61 1.37
CA ALA A 39 18.92 -4.08 1.68
C ALA A 39 18.07 -4.22 0.40
N VAL A 40 18.17 -3.26 -0.54
CA VAL A 40 17.54 -3.36 -1.86
C VAL A 40 17.98 -4.61 -2.60
N HIS A 41 19.29 -4.91 -2.60
CA HIS A 41 19.81 -6.11 -3.26
C HIS A 41 19.27 -7.40 -2.64
N VAL A 42 19.19 -7.47 -1.31
CA VAL A 42 18.60 -8.62 -0.60
C VAL A 42 17.12 -8.78 -0.97
N LEU A 43 16.33 -7.72 -0.86
CA LEU A 43 14.91 -7.70 -1.21
C LEU A 43 14.68 -8.10 -2.67
N GLY A 44 15.43 -7.52 -3.61
CA GLY A 44 15.35 -7.86 -5.03
C GLY A 44 15.70 -9.33 -5.31
N SER A 45 16.72 -9.88 -4.64
CA SER A 45 17.07 -11.29 -4.78
C SER A 45 15.99 -12.23 -4.23
N ALA A 46 15.27 -11.81 -3.18
CA ALA A 46 14.15 -12.54 -2.61
C ALA A 46 12.93 -12.48 -3.53
N LEU A 47 12.61 -11.30 -4.07
CA LEU A 47 11.48 -11.09 -4.98
C LEU A 47 11.50 -12.04 -6.19
N LEU A 48 12.69 -12.24 -6.79
CA LEU A 48 12.88 -13.13 -7.94
C LEU A 48 12.66 -14.62 -7.64
N ARG A 49 12.62 -15.01 -6.36
CA ARG A 49 12.45 -16.40 -5.90
C ARG A 49 11.15 -16.61 -5.12
N GLU A 50 10.45 -15.53 -4.80
CA GLU A 50 9.31 -15.57 -3.90
C GLU A 50 8.09 -16.18 -4.61
N THR A 51 7.44 -17.12 -3.91
CA THR A 51 6.29 -17.88 -4.40
C THR A 51 4.98 -17.42 -3.77
N SER A 52 5.02 -16.83 -2.58
CA SER A 52 3.89 -16.14 -1.97
C SER A 52 3.65 -14.82 -2.70
N ALA A 53 2.47 -14.67 -3.30
CA ALA A 53 2.06 -13.42 -3.93
C ALA A 53 2.06 -12.28 -2.89
N LEU A 54 1.67 -12.55 -1.64
CA LEU A 54 1.65 -11.57 -0.57
C LEU A 54 3.06 -11.04 -0.25
N VAL A 55 4.02 -11.93 0.02
CA VAL A 55 5.39 -11.51 0.37
C VAL A 55 6.05 -10.81 -0.82
N ALA A 56 5.80 -11.29 -2.05
CA ALA A 56 6.34 -10.65 -3.25
C ALA A 56 5.79 -9.25 -3.47
N HIS A 57 4.46 -9.07 -3.31
CA HIS A 57 3.81 -7.77 -3.31
C HIS A 57 4.44 -6.86 -2.25
N GLU A 58 4.57 -7.33 -1.01
CA GLU A 58 5.16 -6.53 0.07
C GLU A 58 6.60 -6.10 -0.21
N ILE A 59 7.40 -6.98 -0.82
CA ILE A 59 8.75 -6.62 -1.24
C ILE A 59 8.71 -5.49 -2.28
N CYS A 60 7.83 -5.54 -3.26
CA CYS A 60 7.64 -4.45 -4.23
C CYS A 60 7.27 -3.14 -3.52
N TYR A 61 6.26 -3.20 -2.63
CA TYR A 61 5.81 -2.06 -1.86
C TYR A 61 6.97 -1.41 -1.10
N VAL A 62 7.70 -2.21 -0.30
CA VAL A 62 8.85 -1.75 0.48
C VAL A 62 9.94 -1.13 -0.38
N LEU A 63 10.28 -1.74 -1.52
CA LEU A 63 11.25 -1.17 -2.47
C LEU A 63 10.79 0.20 -2.99
N GLY A 64 9.49 0.35 -3.28
CA GLY A 64 8.87 1.63 -3.65
C GLY A 64 8.99 2.68 -2.54
N GLN A 65 8.66 2.31 -1.30
CA GLN A 65 8.74 3.18 -0.13
C GLN A 65 10.18 3.62 0.20
N MET A 66 11.17 2.77 -0.07
CA MET A 66 12.60 3.10 0.08
C MET A 66 13.06 4.17 -0.93
N LYS A 67 12.39 4.30 -2.08
CA LYS A 67 12.69 5.28 -3.15
C LYS A 67 14.13 5.25 -3.68
N LEU A 68 14.80 4.10 -3.61
CA LEU A 68 16.16 3.92 -4.12
C LEU A 68 16.09 3.45 -5.58
N GLU A 69 16.72 4.19 -6.50
CA GLU A 69 16.73 3.86 -7.93
C GLU A 69 17.41 2.50 -8.23
N SER A 70 18.26 2.00 -7.33
CA SER A 70 18.86 0.66 -7.41
C SER A 70 17.83 -0.47 -7.43
N ALA A 71 16.60 -0.23 -6.99
CA ALA A 71 15.48 -1.19 -7.05
C ALA A 71 14.81 -1.27 -8.43
N MET A 72 15.00 -0.26 -9.30
CA MET A 72 14.28 -0.18 -10.58
C MET A 72 14.47 -1.39 -11.50
N PRO A 73 15.67 -2.01 -11.62
CA PRO A 73 15.85 -3.18 -12.48
C PRO A 73 14.94 -4.35 -12.09
N VAL A 74 14.89 -4.71 -10.81
CA VAL A 74 14.09 -5.86 -10.35
C VAL A 74 12.59 -5.58 -10.41
N LEU A 75 12.17 -4.34 -10.12
CA LEU A 75 10.77 -3.93 -10.25
C LEU A 75 10.32 -3.93 -11.73
N THR A 76 11.20 -3.48 -12.63
CA THR A 76 10.97 -3.52 -14.08
C THR A 76 10.83 -4.96 -14.60
N GLU A 77 11.70 -5.87 -14.15
CA GLU A 77 11.60 -7.30 -14.50
C GLU A 77 10.29 -7.90 -13.98
N THR A 78 9.89 -7.57 -12.76
CA THR A 78 8.66 -8.05 -12.13
C THR A 78 7.41 -7.57 -12.87
N LEU A 79 7.33 -6.29 -13.25
CA LEU A 79 6.20 -5.74 -14.02
C LEU A 79 6.06 -6.41 -15.39
N LYS A 80 7.19 -6.70 -16.06
CA LYS A 80 7.23 -7.33 -17.38
C LYS A 80 6.84 -8.80 -17.38
N ASP A 81 6.99 -9.49 -16.26
CA ASP A 81 6.72 -10.93 -16.17
C ASP A 81 5.22 -11.19 -16.07
N THR A 82 4.58 -11.44 -17.21
CA THR A 82 3.15 -11.75 -17.30
C THR A 82 2.77 -13.12 -16.69
N GLN A 83 3.74 -13.91 -16.23
CA GLN A 83 3.47 -15.13 -15.46
C GLN A 83 3.36 -14.87 -13.95
N ARG A 84 3.74 -13.68 -13.48
CA ARG A 84 3.54 -13.27 -12.09
C ARG A 84 2.08 -12.91 -11.85
N ASP A 85 1.66 -13.09 -10.60
CA ASP A 85 0.34 -12.67 -10.15
C ASP A 85 0.12 -11.17 -10.41
N ALA A 86 -1.08 -10.79 -10.86
CA ALA A 86 -1.43 -9.41 -11.15
C ALA A 86 -1.26 -8.48 -9.94
N MET A 87 -1.48 -9.02 -8.72
CA MET A 87 -1.19 -8.34 -7.45
C MET A 87 0.28 -7.88 -7.37
N VAL A 88 1.20 -8.80 -7.63
CA VAL A 88 2.64 -8.50 -7.57
C VAL A 88 3.06 -7.51 -8.66
N ARG A 89 2.45 -7.61 -9.84
CA ARG A 89 2.75 -6.74 -10.98
C ARG A 89 2.24 -5.31 -10.77
N HIS A 90 1.04 -5.12 -10.20
CA HIS A 90 0.57 -3.76 -9.90
C HIS A 90 1.51 -3.13 -8.86
N GLU A 91 1.90 -3.87 -7.84
CA GLU A 91 2.73 -3.31 -6.77
C GLU A 91 4.13 -2.95 -7.29
N ALA A 92 4.66 -3.72 -8.24
CA ALA A 92 5.89 -3.33 -8.95
C ALA A 92 5.71 -2.03 -9.75
N ALA A 93 4.57 -1.84 -10.43
CA ALA A 93 4.26 -0.60 -11.14
C ALA A 93 4.09 0.60 -10.19
N GLU A 94 3.41 0.40 -9.06
CA GLU A 94 3.24 1.42 -8.03
C GLU A 94 4.60 1.82 -7.44
N ALA A 95 5.43 0.85 -7.08
CA ALA A 95 6.77 1.07 -6.56
C ALA A 95 7.67 1.86 -7.52
N LEU A 96 7.60 1.57 -8.82
CA LEU A 96 8.26 2.37 -9.87
C LEU A 96 7.74 3.82 -9.88
N GLY A 97 6.42 3.99 -9.76
CA GLY A 97 5.78 5.29 -9.58
C GLY A 97 6.25 6.03 -8.33
N ALA A 98 6.38 5.32 -7.20
CA ALA A 98 6.80 5.83 -5.90
C ALA A 98 8.25 6.35 -5.91
N ILE A 99 9.17 5.57 -6.50
CA ILE A 99 10.57 5.97 -6.76
C ILE A 99 10.59 7.27 -7.59
N GLY A 100 9.73 7.36 -8.61
CA GLY A 100 9.48 8.60 -9.33
C GLY A 100 10.57 9.03 -10.30
N ALA A 101 11.51 8.13 -10.63
CA ALA A 101 12.57 8.39 -11.60
C ALA A 101 11.99 8.57 -13.01
N PRO A 102 12.49 9.52 -13.83
CA PRO A 102 11.97 9.74 -15.18
C PRO A 102 11.98 8.49 -16.07
N HIS A 103 13.01 7.64 -15.95
CA HIS A 103 13.11 6.38 -16.71
C HIS A 103 12.02 5.36 -16.33
N ALA A 104 11.41 5.46 -15.14
CA ALA A 104 10.27 4.62 -14.78
C ALA A 104 9.05 4.89 -15.68
N ALA A 105 8.89 6.13 -16.19
CA ALA A 105 7.78 6.46 -17.07
C ALA A 105 7.82 5.70 -18.41
N GLU A 106 9.02 5.44 -18.95
CA GLU A 106 9.17 4.71 -20.22
C GLU A 106 8.68 3.27 -20.11
N ILE A 107 8.94 2.62 -18.97
CA ILE A 107 8.47 1.26 -18.73
C ILE A 107 6.98 1.24 -18.39
N LEU A 108 6.51 2.13 -17.51
CA LEU A 108 5.09 2.19 -17.13
C LEU A 108 4.17 2.45 -18.32
N ALA A 109 4.59 3.30 -19.27
CA ALA A 109 3.83 3.57 -20.50
C ALA A 109 3.66 2.33 -21.40
N GLN A 110 4.52 1.33 -21.30
CA GLN A 110 4.35 0.07 -22.05
C GLN A 110 3.20 -0.78 -21.49
N PHE A 111 2.80 -0.53 -20.24
CA PHE A 111 1.81 -1.32 -19.49
C PHE A 111 0.57 -0.51 -19.09
N GLU A 112 0.42 0.75 -19.56
CA GLU A 112 -0.77 1.58 -19.28
C GLU A 112 -2.08 1.01 -19.87
N HIS A 113 -1.97 0.01 -20.74
CA HIS A 113 -3.07 -0.74 -21.36
C HIS A 113 -2.86 -2.25 -21.23
N ASP A 114 -2.26 -2.71 -20.11
CA ASP A 114 -2.08 -4.13 -19.81
C ASP A 114 -3.41 -4.91 -19.84
N ALA A 115 -3.34 -6.22 -20.10
CA ALA A 115 -4.51 -7.08 -20.11
C ALA A 115 -5.13 -7.23 -18.70
N GLU A 116 -4.30 -7.18 -17.66
CA GLU A 116 -4.76 -7.14 -16.28
C GLU A 116 -5.13 -5.69 -15.92
N VAL A 117 -6.42 -5.44 -15.69
CA VAL A 117 -6.97 -4.10 -15.45
C VAL A 117 -6.27 -3.41 -14.28
N VAL A 118 -5.98 -4.14 -13.19
CA VAL A 118 -5.29 -3.59 -12.02
C VAL A 118 -3.89 -3.10 -12.36
N VAL A 119 -3.16 -3.80 -13.23
CA VAL A 119 -1.81 -3.39 -13.67
C VAL A 119 -1.91 -2.15 -14.57
N ALA A 120 -2.86 -2.14 -15.51
CA ALA A 120 -3.09 -1.01 -16.40
C ALA A 120 -3.44 0.26 -15.62
N GLU A 121 -4.40 0.17 -14.69
CA GLU A 121 -4.83 1.28 -13.84
C GLU A 121 -3.67 1.79 -12.96
N THR A 122 -2.88 0.90 -12.35
CA THR A 122 -1.72 1.33 -11.55
C THR A 122 -0.65 2.01 -12.39
N CYS A 123 -0.36 1.51 -13.60
CA CYS A 123 0.58 2.18 -14.50
C CYS A 123 0.10 3.58 -14.88
N GLN A 124 -1.21 3.78 -15.13
CA GLN A 124 -1.78 5.09 -15.41
C GLN A 124 -1.60 6.05 -14.22
N VAL A 125 -1.95 5.62 -13.01
CA VAL A 125 -1.77 6.41 -11.77
C VAL A 125 -0.30 6.75 -11.55
N ALA A 126 0.61 5.79 -11.70
CA ALA A 126 2.05 5.98 -11.53
C ALA A 126 2.64 6.95 -12.58
N LEU A 127 2.18 6.90 -13.84
CA LEU A 127 2.56 7.86 -14.87
C LEU A 127 2.08 9.28 -14.54
N GLU A 128 0.83 9.43 -14.11
CA GLU A 128 0.29 10.72 -13.66
C GLU A 128 1.07 11.26 -12.46
N ARG A 129 1.45 10.39 -11.52
CA ARG A 129 2.31 10.74 -10.38
C ARG A 129 3.68 11.25 -10.82
N ILE A 130 4.35 10.57 -11.74
CA ILE A 130 5.66 11.02 -12.27
C ILE A 130 5.51 12.35 -13.01
N ARG A 131 4.46 12.53 -13.81
CA ARG A 131 4.16 13.81 -14.47
C ARG A 131 3.95 14.91 -13.43
N TRP A 132 3.18 14.64 -12.37
CA TRP A 132 2.95 15.58 -11.28
C TRP A 132 4.25 15.94 -10.56
N LEU A 133 5.11 14.97 -10.23
CA LEU A 133 6.41 15.22 -9.60
C LEU A 133 7.31 16.16 -10.41
N ASN A 134 7.22 16.11 -11.74
CA ASN A 134 7.98 16.95 -12.65
C ASN A 134 7.24 18.24 -13.06
N SER A 135 6.05 18.50 -12.50
CA SER A 135 5.22 19.66 -12.83
C SER A 135 5.53 20.87 -11.94
N PRO A 136 5.32 22.12 -12.40
CA PRO A 136 5.45 23.31 -11.56
C PRO A 136 4.57 23.27 -10.30
N GLN A 137 3.42 22.59 -10.38
CA GLN A 137 2.49 22.39 -9.27
C GLN A 137 3.18 21.69 -8.10
N ARG A 138 4.14 20.79 -8.35
CA ARG A 138 4.88 20.09 -7.30
C ARG A 138 5.58 21.02 -6.33
N ALA A 139 6.15 22.13 -6.82
CA ALA A 139 6.84 23.12 -5.99
C ALA A 139 5.90 23.86 -5.05
N ALA A 140 4.60 23.88 -5.36
CA ALA A 140 3.55 24.46 -4.52
C ALA A 140 3.12 23.53 -3.37
N PHE A 141 3.49 22.25 -3.42
CA PHE A 141 3.23 21.29 -2.36
C PHE A 141 4.34 21.31 -1.31
N ASP A 142 3.96 21.71 -0.10
CA ASP A 142 4.85 21.62 1.05
C ASP A 142 5.13 20.15 1.37
N LEU A 143 6.41 19.79 1.31
CA LEU A 143 6.94 18.48 1.62
C LEU A 143 6.88 18.15 3.11
N GLU A 144 6.40 19.09 3.95
CA GLU A 144 6.15 18.84 5.36
C GLU A 144 5.38 17.52 5.52
N TYR A 145 6.10 16.57 6.14
CA TYR A 145 5.69 15.23 6.47
C TYR A 145 4.26 15.27 7.01
N GLY A 146 3.33 14.70 6.24
CA GLY A 146 1.97 14.53 6.68
C GLY A 146 1.90 13.61 7.90
N GLN A 147 0.68 13.48 8.45
CA GLN A 147 0.39 12.51 9.51
C GLN A 147 0.86 11.08 9.16
N TYR A 148 0.91 10.77 7.86
CA TYR A 148 1.35 9.49 7.30
C TYR A 148 2.74 9.65 6.64
N ARG A 149 3.60 8.65 6.82
CA ARG A 149 4.96 8.63 6.25
C ARG A 149 5.07 7.85 4.95
N SER A 150 3.96 7.25 4.50
CA SER A 150 3.87 6.54 3.24
C SER A 150 4.12 7.47 2.05
N VAL A 151 4.73 6.90 1.01
CA VAL A 151 4.87 7.49 -0.31
C VAL A 151 3.62 7.11 -1.09
N ASP A 152 2.62 7.98 -1.05
CA ASP A 152 1.32 7.70 -1.68
C ASP A 152 1.39 7.79 -3.23
N PRO A 153 0.54 7.03 -3.97
CA PRO A 153 0.42 7.07 -5.44
C PRO A 153 -0.08 8.40 -5.99
N ALA A 154 -0.82 9.17 -5.20
CA ALA A 154 -1.26 10.52 -5.56
C ALA A 154 -1.11 11.45 -4.35
N PRO A 155 -0.83 12.74 -4.56
CA PRO A 155 -0.80 13.69 -3.47
C PRO A 155 -2.21 13.90 -2.91
N ALA A 156 -2.36 13.97 -1.59
CA ALA A 156 -3.54 14.59 -1.01
C ALA A 156 -3.64 16.04 -1.48
N ILE A 157 -4.84 16.52 -1.85
CA ILE A 157 -5.06 17.91 -2.24
C ILE A 157 -4.64 18.85 -1.08
N LYS A 158 -3.54 19.59 -1.25
CA LYS A 158 -3.26 20.84 -0.52
C LYS A 158 -3.59 21.99 -1.46
N LEU A 159 -4.72 22.65 -1.27
CA LEU A 159 -5.12 23.75 -2.14
C LEU A 159 -4.22 24.98 -1.97
N ARG A 160 -3.47 25.36 -3.00
CA ARG A 160 -3.07 26.75 -3.25
C ARG A 160 -3.88 27.29 -4.44
N ASP A 161 -4.20 28.57 -4.43
CA ASP A 161 -4.88 29.23 -5.55
C ASP A 161 -3.93 29.48 -6.73
N SER A 162 -4.46 30.08 -7.80
CA SER A 162 -3.74 30.44 -9.03
C SER A 162 -2.56 31.40 -8.83
N ASP A 163 -2.45 32.04 -7.67
CA ASP A 163 -1.39 32.99 -7.31
C ASP A 163 -0.36 32.38 -6.34
N GLY A 164 -0.49 31.09 -6.00
CA GLY A 164 0.41 30.37 -5.10
C GLY A 164 0.16 30.63 -3.60
N ALA A 165 -0.91 31.33 -3.24
CA ALA A 165 -1.34 31.49 -1.85
C ALA A 165 -2.15 30.26 -1.41
N LEU A 166 -2.03 29.84 -0.14
CA LEU A 166 -2.92 28.80 0.40
C LEU A 166 -4.37 29.28 0.25
N LYS A 167 -5.24 28.47 -0.39
CA LYS A 167 -6.68 28.76 -0.35
C LYS A 167 -7.11 28.75 1.11
N THR A 168 -7.71 29.84 1.55
CA THR A 168 -8.33 29.97 2.87
C THR A 168 -9.60 29.15 3.03
N GLN A 169 -10.15 28.59 1.94
CA GLN A 169 -11.29 27.67 1.97
C GLN A 169 -10.80 26.23 1.72
N ALA A 170 -10.79 25.41 2.76
CA ALA A 170 -10.54 23.96 2.67
C ALA A 170 -11.61 23.28 1.79
N CYS A 171 -11.23 22.24 1.03
CA CYS A 171 -12.22 21.35 0.42
C CYS A 171 -13.07 20.73 1.53
N SER A 172 -14.38 20.85 1.41
CA SER A 172 -15.32 20.16 2.28
C SER A 172 -15.30 18.65 2.02
N VAL A 173 -15.72 17.86 3.02
CA VAL A 173 -15.91 16.41 2.85
C VAL A 173 -16.86 16.11 1.70
N GLU A 174 -17.87 16.95 1.47
CA GLU A 174 -18.85 16.75 0.39
C GLU A 174 -18.24 16.98 -1.00
N GLU A 175 -17.37 17.98 -1.16
CA GLU A 175 -16.66 18.19 -2.42
C GLU A 175 -15.71 17.03 -2.72
N LEU A 176 -14.99 16.54 -1.69
CA LEU A 176 -14.11 15.37 -1.82
C LEU A 176 -14.91 14.10 -2.12
N ARG A 177 -16.07 13.90 -1.49
CA ARG A 177 -17.01 12.81 -1.81
C ARG A 177 -17.41 12.86 -3.28
N ARG A 178 -17.78 14.03 -3.80
CA ARG A 178 -18.16 14.19 -5.20
C ARG A 178 -17.02 13.76 -6.13
N ILE A 179 -15.80 14.20 -5.87
CA ILE A 179 -14.62 13.84 -6.68
C ILE A 179 -14.33 12.34 -6.57
N LEU A 180 -14.32 11.80 -5.35
CA LEU A 180 -14.02 10.39 -5.07
C LEU A 180 -14.99 9.44 -5.82
N MET A 181 -16.28 9.80 -5.86
CA MET A 181 -17.35 8.98 -6.42
C MET A 181 -17.65 9.25 -7.90
N ASP A 182 -16.97 10.21 -8.52
CA ASP A 182 -17.19 10.55 -9.93
C ASP A 182 -16.41 9.60 -10.84
N GLY A 183 -17.12 8.61 -11.41
CA GLY A 183 -16.53 7.64 -12.34
C GLY A 183 -16.07 8.24 -13.68
N ALA A 184 -16.32 9.52 -13.94
CA ALA A 184 -15.77 10.24 -15.09
C ALA A 184 -14.41 10.90 -14.80
N GLU A 185 -14.02 11.06 -13.53
CA GLU A 185 -12.73 11.60 -13.14
C GLU A 185 -11.62 10.54 -13.29
N SER A 186 -10.38 11.00 -13.52
CA SER A 186 -9.23 10.08 -13.57
C SER A 186 -9.00 9.40 -12.22
N LEU A 187 -8.49 8.16 -12.23
CA LEU A 187 -8.12 7.47 -10.99
C LEU A 187 -7.15 8.30 -10.14
N PHE A 188 -6.17 8.95 -10.76
CA PHE A 188 -5.26 9.85 -10.04
C PHE A 188 -6.00 10.96 -9.30
N THR A 189 -6.99 11.61 -9.94
CA THR A 189 -7.80 12.67 -9.30
C THR A 189 -8.64 12.13 -8.15
N ARG A 190 -9.26 10.97 -8.35
CA ARG A 190 -10.03 10.28 -7.29
C ARG A 190 -9.14 9.87 -6.12
N TYR A 191 -7.91 9.42 -6.38
CA TYR A 191 -6.89 9.13 -5.37
C TYR A 191 -6.49 10.39 -4.59
N THR A 192 -6.37 11.56 -5.24
CA THR A 192 -6.10 12.80 -4.50
C THR A 192 -7.20 13.11 -3.48
N ALA A 193 -8.47 12.86 -3.82
CA ALA A 193 -9.59 13.04 -2.90
C ALA A 193 -9.59 11.98 -1.78
N MET A 194 -9.27 10.73 -2.10
CA MET A 194 -9.11 9.64 -1.13
C MET A 194 -8.06 9.98 -0.06
N PHE A 195 -6.85 10.38 -0.45
CA PHE A 195 -5.80 10.73 0.51
C PHE A 195 -6.10 12.02 1.27
N SER A 196 -6.84 12.97 0.67
CA SER A 196 -7.37 14.12 1.41
C SER A 196 -8.36 13.70 2.51
N LEU A 197 -9.30 12.80 2.21
CA LEU A 197 -10.25 12.27 3.19
C LEU A 197 -9.55 11.50 4.31
N ARG A 198 -8.55 10.65 3.96
CA ARG A 198 -7.68 9.96 4.93
C ARG A 198 -7.01 10.96 5.88
N ASN A 199 -6.42 12.02 5.34
CA ASN A 199 -5.71 13.04 6.11
C ASN A 199 -6.65 13.90 6.97
N MET A 200 -7.93 14.04 6.60
CA MET A 200 -8.93 14.73 7.42
C MET A 200 -9.38 13.90 8.62
N HIS A 201 -9.46 12.57 8.46
CA HIS A 201 -9.80 11.61 9.52
C HIS A 201 -11.05 11.96 10.34
N SER A 202 -12.03 12.63 9.73
CA SER A 202 -13.32 12.89 10.38
C SER A 202 -14.25 11.67 10.28
N GLU A 203 -15.31 11.65 11.09
CA GLU A 203 -16.34 10.62 10.99
C GLU A 203 -16.96 10.55 9.59
N GLU A 204 -17.25 11.72 9.02
CA GLU A 204 -17.79 11.85 7.67
C GLU A 204 -16.79 11.36 6.62
N SER A 205 -15.49 11.68 6.77
CA SER A 205 -14.46 11.16 5.86
C SER A 205 -14.40 9.63 5.87
N ILE A 206 -14.44 9.01 7.05
CA ILE A 206 -14.45 7.54 7.17
C ILE A 206 -15.70 6.96 6.48
N LYS A 207 -16.87 7.55 6.69
CA LYS A 207 -18.11 7.11 6.02
C LYS A 207 -18.00 7.19 4.50
N VAL A 208 -17.46 8.30 3.98
CA VAL A 208 -17.23 8.47 2.53
C VAL A 208 -16.31 7.38 1.99
N LEU A 209 -15.20 7.10 2.68
CA LEU A 209 -14.25 6.05 2.29
C LEU A 209 -14.91 4.66 2.37
N CYS A 210 -15.69 4.37 3.41
CA CYS A 210 -16.42 3.11 3.52
C CYS A 210 -17.44 2.92 2.37
N ASP A 211 -18.15 3.99 1.97
CA ASP A 211 -19.06 3.94 0.83
C ASP A 211 -18.32 3.58 -0.48
N ALA A 212 -17.07 4.03 -0.63
CA ALA A 212 -16.24 3.84 -1.82
C ALA A 212 -15.69 2.41 -1.98
N LEU A 213 -15.83 1.54 -0.97
CA LEU A 213 -15.58 0.10 -1.09
C LEU A 213 -16.58 -0.61 -2.03
N HIS A 214 -17.51 0.10 -2.66
CA HIS A 214 -18.43 -0.44 -3.67
C HIS A 214 -18.09 0.03 -5.09
N ASP A 215 -16.95 0.68 -5.30
CA ASP A 215 -16.50 1.12 -6.62
C ASP A 215 -16.32 -0.07 -7.58
N PRO A 216 -16.55 0.07 -8.90
CA PRO A 216 -16.29 -1.02 -9.86
C PRO A 216 -14.81 -1.44 -9.98
N SER A 217 -13.84 -0.53 -9.80
CA SER A 217 -12.41 -0.86 -9.91
C SER A 217 -11.92 -1.62 -8.67
N ALA A 218 -11.37 -2.81 -8.86
CA ALA A 218 -10.76 -3.59 -7.78
C ALA A 218 -9.51 -2.89 -7.22
N LEU A 219 -8.73 -2.21 -8.07
CA LEU A 219 -7.59 -1.42 -7.62
C LEU A 219 -8.04 -0.28 -6.70
N PHE A 220 -9.09 0.43 -7.09
CA PHE A 220 -9.63 1.53 -6.28
C PHE A 220 -10.17 1.03 -4.93
N ARG A 221 -10.92 -0.08 -4.92
CA ARG A 221 -11.42 -0.68 -3.65
C ARG A 221 -10.28 -1.15 -2.75
N HIS A 222 -9.23 -1.75 -3.32
CA HIS A 222 -8.01 -2.11 -2.60
C HIS A 222 -7.40 -0.88 -1.93
N GLU A 223 -7.17 0.20 -2.67
CA GLU A 223 -6.58 1.43 -2.10
C GLU A 223 -7.46 2.04 -0.99
N ILE A 224 -8.79 1.98 -1.14
CA ILE A 224 -9.72 2.42 -0.10
C ILE A 224 -9.55 1.59 1.18
N ALA A 225 -9.41 0.27 1.06
CA ALA A 225 -9.14 -0.59 2.21
C ALA A 225 -7.78 -0.25 2.85
N PHE A 226 -6.74 -0.02 2.03
CA PHE A 226 -5.40 0.38 2.50
C PHE A 226 -5.46 1.66 3.33
N VAL A 227 -6.09 2.73 2.83
CA VAL A 227 -6.18 4.00 3.58
C VAL A 227 -7.04 3.88 4.84
N LEU A 228 -8.08 3.03 4.84
CA LEU A 228 -8.86 2.74 6.04
C LEU A 228 -8.03 1.98 7.09
N GLY A 229 -7.14 1.08 6.65
CA GLY A 229 -6.15 0.41 7.48
C GLY A 229 -5.15 1.38 8.09
N GLN A 230 -4.61 2.30 7.30
CA GLN A 230 -3.71 3.37 7.80
C GLN A 230 -4.38 4.24 8.87
N MET A 231 -5.68 4.54 8.71
CA MET A 231 -6.45 5.31 9.69
C MET A 231 -6.69 4.53 10.99
N ALA A 232 -6.67 3.20 10.94
CA ALA A 232 -6.87 2.27 12.06
C ALA A 232 -8.07 2.64 12.96
N ASP A 233 -9.18 3.05 12.34
CA ASP A 233 -10.36 3.55 13.06
C ASP A 233 -11.48 2.50 13.09
N ALA A 234 -11.94 2.15 14.29
CA ALA A 234 -12.97 1.13 14.49
C ALA A 234 -14.29 1.38 13.74
N ARG A 235 -14.57 2.63 13.33
CA ARG A 235 -15.76 2.98 12.54
C ARG A 235 -15.77 2.33 11.15
N SER A 236 -14.62 1.92 10.61
CA SER A 236 -14.53 1.24 9.30
C SER A 236 -14.69 -0.27 9.38
N VAL A 237 -14.63 -0.87 10.58
CA VAL A 237 -14.70 -2.33 10.79
C VAL A 237 -15.91 -2.98 10.10
N PRO A 238 -17.14 -2.43 10.20
CA PRO A 238 -18.29 -3.06 9.53
C PRO A 238 -18.13 -3.16 8.01
N ALA A 239 -17.53 -2.16 7.37
CA ALA A 239 -17.33 -2.13 5.93
C ALA A 239 -16.18 -3.07 5.50
N LEU A 240 -15.04 -3.02 6.20
CA LEU A 240 -13.91 -3.93 5.95
C LEU A 240 -14.29 -5.41 6.18
N LYS A 241 -15.09 -5.68 7.21
CA LYS A 241 -15.65 -7.01 7.47
C LYS A 241 -16.54 -7.49 6.33
N ALA A 242 -17.39 -6.63 5.78
CA ALA A 242 -18.23 -6.99 4.64
C ALA A 242 -17.39 -7.38 3.42
N VAL A 243 -16.30 -6.65 3.15
CA VAL A 243 -15.33 -6.95 2.08
C VAL A 243 -14.65 -8.30 2.29
N LEU A 244 -14.11 -8.57 3.49
CA LEU A 244 -13.42 -9.83 3.77
C LEU A 244 -14.36 -11.05 3.65
N LEU A 245 -15.63 -10.89 4.05
CA LEU A 245 -16.66 -11.93 3.99
C LEU A 245 -17.17 -12.23 2.58
N ASP A 246 -17.03 -11.31 1.62
CA ASP A 246 -17.52 -11.53 0.26
C ASP A 246 -16.57 -12.44 -0.52
N VAL A 247 -16.96 -13.71 -0.68
CA VAL A 247 -16.20 -14.71 -1.44
C VAL A 247 -16.10 -14.41 -2.94
N ASN A 248 -16.93 -13.50 -3.47
CA ASN A 248 -16.88 -13.08 -4.87
C ASN A 248 -16.05 -11.81 -5.07
N GLU A 249 -15.62 -11.17 -3.98
CA GLU A 249 -14.73 -10.03 -4.05
C GLU A 249 -13.34 -10.46 -4.53
N HIS A 250 -12.68 -9.57 -5.25
CA HIS A 250 -11.34 -9.76 -5.76
C HIS A 250 -10.36 -10.02 -4.61
N ALA A 251 -9.53 -11.05 -4.75
CA ALA A 251 -8.62 -11.49 -3.69
C ALA A 251 -7.68 -10.37 -3.18
N MET A 252 -7.31 -9.45 -4.08
CA MET A 252 -6.56 -8.23 -3.77
C MET A 252 -7.26 -7.34 -2.74
N VAL A 253 -8.55 -7.05 -2.96
CA VAL A 253 -9.34 -6.22 -2.06
C VAL A 253 -9.57 -6.92 -0.72
N ARG A 254 -9.78 -8.24 -0.75
CA ARG A 254 -9.98 -9.06 0.46
C ARG A 254 -8.73 -9.13 1.34
N HIS A 255 -7.53 -9.24 0.77
CA HIS A 255 -6.31 -9.23 1.58
C HIS A 255 -6.12 -7.87 2.26
N GLU A 256 -6.36 -6.79 1.53
CA GLU A 256 -6.15 -5.44 2.04
C GLU A 256 -7.15 -5.13 3.17
N ALA A 257 -8.38 -5.61 3.05
CA ALA A 257 -9.34 -5.57 4.13
C ALA A 257 -8.90 -6.38 5.36
N ALA A 258 -8.26 -7.55 5.18
CA ALA A 258 -7.72 -8.34 6.28
C ALA A 258 -6.57 -7.60 6.99
N GLU A 259 -5.66 -6.96 6.25
CA GLU A 259 -4.58 -6.17 6.83
C GLU A 259 -5.10 -4.93 7.55
N ALA A 260 -6.06 -4.23 6.96
CA ALA A 260 -6.72 -3.09 7.59
C ALA A 260 -7.42 -3.48 8.91
N LEU A 261 -8.11 -4.63 8.95
CA LEU A 261 -8.69 -5.18 10.18
C LEU A 261 -7.61 -5.51 11.22
N GLY A 262 -6.46 -6.05 10.79
CA GLY A 262 -5.29 -6.30 11.62
C GLY A 262 -4.68 -5.03 12.21
N ALA A 263 -4.61 -3.95 11.42
CA ALA A 263 -4.13 -2.65 11.87
C ALA A 263 -5.05 -2.00 12.93
N ILE A 264 -6.37 -2.26 12.85
CA ILE A 264 -7.34 -1.83 13.85
C ILE A 264 -7.21 -2.62 15.17
N ALA A 265 -6.83 -3.91 15.10
CA ALA A 265 -6.47 -4.76 16.25
C ALA A 265 -7.50 -4.77 17.40
N SER A 266 -8.78 -4.93 17.09
CA SER A 266 -9.84 -5.14 18.10
C SER A 266 -10.15 -6.63 18.30
N ASP A 267 -10.72 -7.01 19.44
CA ASP A 267 -11.16 -8.40 19.70
C ASP A 267 -12.10 -8.94 18.60
N GLU A 268 -12.96 -8.08 18.03
CA GLU A 268 -13.81 -8.47 16.90
C GLU A 268 -13.00 -8.71 15.62
N CYS A 269 -12.00 -7.87 15.34
CA CYS A 269 -11.10 -8.05 14.20
C CYS A 269 -10.30 -9.34 14.34
N ASP A 270 -9.69 -9.59 15.48
CA ASP A 270 -8.88 -10.79 15.72
C ASP A 270 -9.70 -12.07 15.61
N ALA A 271 -10.92 -12.06 16.18
CA ALA A 271 -11.86 -13.17 16.02
C ALA A 271 -12.19 -13.43 14.55
N LEU A 272 -12.45 -12.38 13.77
CA LEU A 272 -12.72 -12.49 12.34
C LEU A 272 -11.51 -13.02 11.57
N LEU A 273 -10.32 -12.45 11.77
CA LEU A 273 -9.09 -12.90 11.10
C LEU A 273 -8.77 -14.36 11.41
N HIS A 274 -9.04 -14.82 12.64
CA HIS A 274 -8.90 -16.22 13.02
C HIS A 274 -9.79 -17.17 12.19
N GLU A 275 -10.97 -16.75 11.77
CA GLU A 275 -11.89 -17.52 10.91
C GLU A 275 -11.31 -17.69 9.49
N PHE A 276 -10.62 -16.68 8.97
CA PHE A 276 -10.09 -16.65 7.59
C PHE A 276 -8.67 -17.21 7.42
N ARG A 277 -8.02 -17.70 8.49
CA ARG A 277 -6.71 -18.39 8.42
C ARG A 277 -6.67 -19.61 7.50
N HIS A 278 -7.83 -20.15 7.12
CA HIS A 278 -7.97 -21.31 6.23
C HIS A 278 -8.75 -21.00 4.94
N ASP A 279 -8.89 -19.72 4.57
CA ASP A 279 -9.52 -19.28 3.32
C ASP A 279 -8.94 -20.01 2.08
N PRO A 280 -9.75 -20.36 1.07
CA PRO A 280 -9.23 -20.95 -0.17
C PRO A 280 -8.19 -20.06 -0.87
N SER A 281 -8.32 -18.73 -0.77
CA SER A 281 -7.36 -17.78 -1.32
C SER A 281 -6.09 -17.74 -0.47
N ALA A 282 -4.95 -18.06 -1.08
CA ALA A 282 -3.66 -18.07 -0.38
C ALA A 282 -3.30 -16.69 0.18
N VAL A 283 -3.49 -15.62 -0.60
CA VAL A 283 -3.21 -14.25 -0.17
C VAL A 283 -4.06 -13.85 1.04
N VAL A 284 -5.36 -14.19 1.05
CA VAL A 284 -6.25 -13.85 2.18
C VAL A 284 -5.83 -14.59 3.45
N ARG A 285 -5.51 -15.90 3.36
CA ARG A 285 -5.00 -16.64 4.51
C ARG A 285 -3.71 -16.03 5.05
N GLU A 286 -2.76 -15.76 4.17
CA GLU A 286 -1.45 -15.26 4.55
C GLU A 286 -1.57 -13.87 5.19
N SER A 287 -2.40 -12.97 4.64
CA SER A 287 -2.65 -11.66 5.25
C SER A 287 -3.32 -11.78 6.61
N CYS A 288 -4.27 -12.71 6.80
CA CYS A 288 -4.84 -12.96 8.13
C CYS A 288 -3.79 -13.46 9.13
N LEU A 289 -2.86 -14.34 8.71
CA LEU A 289 -1.78 -14.82 9.57
C LEU A 289 -0.81 -13.69 9.95
N VAL A 290 -0.45 -12.83 9.01
CA VAL A 290 0.42 -11.67 9.24
C VAL A 290 -0.26 -10.64 10.14
N ALA A 291 -1.53 -10.33 9.87
CA ALA A 291 -2.32 -9.41 10.67
C ALA A 291 -2.44 -9.85 12.13
N LEU A 292 -2.72 -11.15 12.37
CA LEU A 292 -2.78 -11.71 13.72
C LEU A 292 -1.42 -11.69 14.42
N ASP A 293 -0.34 -12.00 13.72
CA ASP A 293 1.01 -11.92 14.26
C ASP A 293 1.37 -10.50 14.70
N ILE A 294 0.99 -9.49 13.92
CA ILE A 294 1.17 -8.08 14.26
C ILE A 294 0.30 -7.69 15.47
N SER A 295 -0.96 -8.13 15.53
CA SER A 295 -1.84 -7.91 16.69
C SER A 295 -1.26 -8.53 17.97
N GLU A 296 -0.83 -9.80 17.90
CA GLU A 296 -0.19 -10.51 19.01
C GLU A 296 1.10 -9.81 19.48
N TYR A 297 1.94 -9.35 18.54
CA TYR A 297 3.15 -8.59 18.86
C TYR A 297 2.81 -7.29 19.61
N ASN A 298 1.87 -6.51 19.09
CA ASN A 298 1.43 -5.23 19.67
C ASN A 298 0.80 -5.40 21.07
N ASN A 299 0.14 -6.54 21.31
CA ASN A 299 -0.53 -6.85 22.57
C ASN A 299 0.38 -7.58 23.59
N SER A 300 1.61 -7.95 23.21
CA SER A 300 2.56 -8.65 24.09
C SER A 300 3.48 -7.69 24.87
N ASP A 301 3.98 -8.13 26.03
CA ASP A 301 5.06 -7.45 26.78
C ASP A 301 6.40 -7.38 26.00
N GLN A 302 6.46 -7.92 24.77
CA GLN A 302 7.62 -7.80 23.87
C GLN A 302 7.73 -6.41 23.21
N MET A 303 6.91 -5.46 23.61
CA MET A 303 6.98 -4.03 23.27
C MET A 303 8.27 -3.37 23.80
N HIS A 304 9.43 -3.88 23.39
CA HIS A 304 10.74 -3.31 23.67
C HIS A 304 11.40 -2.89 22.37
N TYR A 305 11.28 -1.58 22.13
CA TYR A 305 12.13 -0.72 21.30
C TYR A 305 12.15 -1.02 19.79
N THR A 306 11.60 -0.04 19.05
CA THR A 306 11.55 0.13 17.59
C THR A 306 10.76 -0.94 16.85
N ASP A 307 9.47 -0.68 16.59
CA ASP A 307 8.87 -0.78 15.24
C ASP A 307 7.36 -0.54 15.32
N ARG A 308 6.93 0.64 14.88
CA ARG A 308 5.53 0.86 14.46
C ARG A 308 5.46 0.42 13.01
N ILE A 309 5.12 -0.84 12.77
CA ILE A 309 4.82 -1.35 11.42
C ILE A 309 3.59 -0.63 10.83
N VAL A 310 2.76 0.00 11.65
CA VAL A 310 1.48 0.64 11.24
C VAL A 310 1.64 2.02 10.58
N ASN A 311 2.84 2.62 10.57
CA ASN A 311 3.05 3.99 10.03
C ASN A 311 4.02 4.04 8.84
N ALA A 312 4.45 2.89 8.32
CA ALA A 312 5.49 2.81 7.30
C ALA A 312 4.88 2.80 5.90
#